data_AF-S0FUF7-F1
#
_entry.id   AF-S0FUF7-F1
#
_cell.length_a   1.000
_cell.length_b   1.000
_cell.length_c   1.000
_cell.angle_alpha   90.00
_cell.angle_beta   90.00
_cell.angle_gamma   90.00
#
_symmetry.space_group_name_H-M   'P 1'
#
loop_
_entity.id
_entity.type
_entity.pdbx_description
1 polymer ?
#
loop_
_entity_poly.entity_id
_entity_poly.type
_entity_poly.pdbx_seq_one_letter_code
_entity_poly.pdbx_strand_id
1 'polypeptide(L)'
;MAKKVTVSPVLDGSVPIEIESMNLSQTIDSMLPNEATEVKFTFSITPGAAAKTYPIKFNIQFYNTYNDYYSTTETGYIKTLEGNALPKLILKTVTTNPSPVQPGQDFRMDITLENEGQLSAKNVSVTLLGLKNDGVSIQGTTSKQTRSIIYGYDTSTITYNLSASKKIEAGANSLKLKLDYSDPDGESHSDEIDFFINIQGQDSQTIVELKNIVSPASALSPGENALVAFDVVNTGTEDARNVKVTVTADKEIIPRTQNTIIIPTLKKGETKNVQFQLFISDEAVTKNYAVALNVEYDVPSADAASKQTVMQYVGFYVENSTGKTVPRLIIDSYSINPKTIKAGQPFTLDLSILNTSKSSAIKNVKITLNSDDGTFSTVNSNSFYIDNISPKKNVKKQISFSSKSDAAPKQYTISVNYDYEDDKGNPYTTKDIVGIPLTQATRLVIGDFSFPPEAFIGNPVPINVSFYNMGKSTLYNLLVKLEGDFKVEGTSYFVGNFEPGKTDSFDGAITPGAAGPVKGFVIFSYEDAEGNPQEVKKEITLNASEMPAPPPMPGDGSIPQEGGKKFPLWAYIASGTGLLAVMVTVILLVRRKIRRRKELLFDEEL
;
A
#
# COMPACT_ATOMS: atom_id res chain seq x y z
N MET A 1 -29.23 -10.54 78.78
CA MET A 1 -30.24 -10.35 77.72
C MET A 1 -30.08 -8.95 77.18
N ALA A 2 -29.89 -8.83 75.87
CA ALA A 2 -29.93 -7.55 75.16
C ALA A 2 -31.40 -7.22 74.85
N LYS A 3 -31.78 -5.95 74.94
CA LYS A 3 -33.12 -5.43 74.65
C LYS A 3 -33.01 -4.32 73.61
N LYS A 4 -34.01 -4.22 72.73
CA LYS A 4 -34.08 -3.23 71.64
C LYS A 4 -32.77 -3.16 70.86
N VAL A 5 -32.35 -4.30 70.31
CA VAL A 5 -31.15 -4.37 69.48
C VAL A 5 -31.49 -3.77 68.12
N THR A 6 -31.03 -2.55 67.85
CA THR A 6 -31.20 -1.87 66.56
C THR A 6 -29.92 -2.00 65.75
N VAL A 7 -30.04 -2.50 64.51
CA VAL A 7 -28.95 -2.60 63.54
C VAL A 7 -29.25 -1.68 62.37
N SER A 8 -28.33 -0.79 62.01
CA SER A 8 -28.47 0.13 60.88
C SER A 8 -27.18 0.25 60.06
N PRO A 9 -27.25 0.27 58.72
CA PRO A 9 -26.08 0.51 57.87
C PRO A 9 -25.64 1.99 57.96
N VAL A 10 -24.34 2.22 57.91
CA VAL A 10 -23.73 3.56 57.83
C VAL A 10 -23.46 3.87 56.36
N LEU A 11 -24.09 4.93 55.86
CA LEU A 11 -24.07 5.31 54.46
C LEU A 11 -23.27 6.61 54.32
N ASP A 12 -22.00 6.47 53.97
CA ASP A 12 -21.05 7.59 53.84
C ASP A 12 -20.68 7.89 52.36
N GLY A 13 -21.37 7.25 51.41
CA GLY A 13 -21.12 7.37 49.97
C GLY A 13 -19.88 6.63 49.47
N SER A 14 -19.16 5.91 50.34
CA SER A 14 -17.95 5.15 49.96
C SER A 14 -18.26 3.80 49.29
N VAL A 15 -19.50 3.33 49.41
CA VAL A 15 -20.00 2.06 48.86
C VAL A 15 -20.98 2.37 47.72
N PRO A 16 -20.84 1.75 46.53
CA PRO A 16 -21.70 1.99 45.37
C PRO A 16 -23.02 1.23 45.53
N ILE A 17 -23.84 1.68 46.47
CA ILE A 17 -25.16 1.13 46.75
C ILE A 17 -26.25 2.19 46.64
N GLU A 18 -27.34 1.82 45.98
CA GLU A 18 -28.58 2.58 45.92
C GLU A 18 -29.61 2.02 46.91
N ILE A 19 -30.44 2.91 47.46
CA ILE A 19 -31.40 2.60 48.52
C ILE A 19 -32.81 2.87 48.03
N GLU A 20 -33.65 1.84 48.05
CA GLU A 20 -35.05 1.93 47.62
C GLU A 20 -36.03 2.18 48.80
N SER A 21 -35.57 2.10 50.06
CA SER A 21 -36.39 2.17 51.28
C SER A 21 -36.00 3.33 52.20
N MET A 22 -36.99 4.05 52.75
CA MET A 22 -36.77 5.15 53.72
C MET A 22 -36.32 4.68 55.12
N ASN A 23 -36.50 3.41 55.48
CA ASN A 23 -36.13 2.87 56.79
C ASN A 23 -35.22 1.65 56.64
N LEU A 24 -33.92 1.87 56.88
CA LEU A 24 -32.88 0.84 56.80
C LEU A 24 -32.47 0.28 58.16
N SER A 25 -33.17 0.62 59.24
CA SER A 25 -32.87 0.04 60.56
C SER A 25 -33.75 -1.17 60.84
N GLN A 26 -33.17 -2.24 61.37
CA GLN A 26 -33.91 -3.41 61.85
C GLN A 26 -33.76 -3.50 63.37
N THR A 27 -34.88 -3.73 64.05
CA THR A 27 -34.93 -3.81 65.51
C THR A 27 -35.35 -5.20 65.94
N ILE A 28 -34.60 -5.77 66.88
CA ILE A 28 -34.92 -7.02 67.57
C ILE A 28 -35.29 -6.65 69.01
N ASP A 29 -36.50 -7.01 69.44
CA ASP A 29 -37.02 -6.60 70.75
C ASP A 29 -36.15 -7.10 71.91
N SER A 30 -35.64 -8.32 71.80
CA SER A 30 -34.69 -8.87 72.77
C SER A 30 -33.92 -10.07 72.26
N MET A 31 -32.72 -10.27 72.82
CA MET A 31 -31.87 -11.44 72.58
C MET A 31 -31.34 -12.03 73.90
N LEU A 32 -31.46 -13.34 74.06
CA LEU A 32 -30.92 -14.12 75.17
C LEU A 32 -29.39 -14.29 75.03
N PRO A 33 -28.68 -14.62 76.12
CA PRO A 33 -27.27 -14.98 76.04
C PRO A 33 -27.06 -16.16 75.08
N ASN A 34 -26.05 -16.06 74.21
CA ASN A 34 -25.71 -17.05 73.17
C ASN A 34 -26.80 -17.26 72.11
N GLU A 35 -27.82 -16.40 72.04
CA GLU A 35 -28.80 -16.42 70.95
C GLU A 35 -28.20 -15.76 69.70
N ALA A 36 -28.38 -16.41 68.56
CA ALA A 36 -28.03 -15.88 67.25
C ALA A 36 -29.33 -15.57 66.48
N THR A 37 -29.43 -14.36 65.94
CA THR A 37 -30.56 -13.91 65.14
C THR A 37 -30.04 -13.33 63.83
N GLU A 38 -30.71 -13.65 62.72
CA GLU A 38 -30.35 -13.15 61.39
C GLU A 38 -31.04 -11.80 61.12
N VAL A 39 -30.28 -10.83 60.62
CA VAL A 39 -30.76 -9.51 60.16
C VAL A 39 -30.43 -9.39 58.68
N LYS A 40 -31.43 -9.11 57.84
CA LYS A 40 -31.27 -9.12 56.37
C LYS A 40 -31.35 -7.73 55.78
N PHE A 41 -30.29 -7.28 55.12
CA PHE A 41 -30.29 -6.04 54.34
C PHE A 41 -30.21 -6.35 52.85
N THR A 42 -30.99 -5.64 52.05
CA THR A 42 -30.96 -5.70 50.59
C THR A 42 -30.50 -4.35 50.06
N PHE A 43 -29.48 -4.36 49.20
CA PHE A 43 -28.94 -3.18 48.55
C PHE A 43 -28.89 -3.41 47.03
N SER A 44 -29.19 -2.37 46.26
CA SER A 44 -28.96 -2.36 44.81
C SER A 44 -27.57 -1.80 44.54
N ILE A 45 -26.76 -2.43 43.69
CA ILE A 45 -25.41 -1.93 43.36
C ILE A 45 -25.52 -0.88 42.26
N THR A 46 -24.84 0.26 42.43
CA THR A 46 -24.77 1.30 41.40
C THR A 46 -24.16 0.72 40.12
N PRO A 47 -24.79 0.91 38.94
CA PRO A 47 -24.21 0.53 37.65
C PRO A 47 -22.78 1.07 37.47
N GLY A 48 -21.91 0.33 36.77
CA GLY A 48 -20.52 0.75 36.56
C GLY A 48 -19.60 0.64 37.80
N ALA A 49 -20.10 0.16 38.95
CA ALA A 49 -19.27 -0.07 40.14
C ALA A 49 -18.06 -0.96 39.83
N ALA A 50 -16.85 -0.44 40.12
CA ALA A 50 -15.62 -1.16 39.90
C ALA A 50 -15.64 -2.53 40.60
N ALA A 51 -15.13 -3.57 39.92
CA ALA A 51 -15.04 -4.93 40.47
C ALA A 51 -14.03 -4.98 41.63
N LYS A 52 -14.51 -4.80 42.86
CA LYS A 52 -13.71 -4.85 44.08
C LYS A 52 -14.58 -5.12 45.31
N THR A 53 -13.95 -5.31 46.47
CA THR A 53 -14.65 -5.50 47.74
C THR A 53 -14.79 -4.16 48.45
N TYR A 54 -16.02 -3.78 48.79
CA TYR A 54 -16.36 -2.56 49.50
C TYR A 54 -16.71 -2.88 50.97
N PRO A 55 -16.10 -2.21 51.96
CA PRO A 55 -16.48 -2.36 53.36
C PRO A 55 -17.75 -1.54 53.64
N ILE A 56 -18.75 -2.16 54.27
CA ILE A 56 -19.97 -1.48 54.75
C ILE A 56 -20.05 -1.61 56.27
N LYS A 57 -20.21 -0.49 56.97
CA LYS A 57 -20.30 -0.48 58.44
C LYS A 57 -21.76 -0.60 58.87
N PHE A 58 -22.00 -1.38 59.92
CA PHE A 58 -23.29 -1.50 60.59
C PHE A 58 -23.15 -1.04 62.04
N ASN A 59 -23.97 -0.06 62.43
CA ASN A 59 -24.08 0.37 63.80
C ASN A 59 -25.08 -0.52 64.53
N ILE A 60 -24.68 -1.09 65.66
CA ILE A 60 -25.49 -1.97 66.51
C ILE A 60 -25.67 -1.28 67.85
N GLN A 61 -26.91 -0.99 68.21
CA GLN A 61 -27.28 -0.28 69.44
C GLN A 61 -28.21 -1.17 70.26
N PHE A 62 -27.96 -1.31 71.56
CA PHE A 62 -28.82 -2.14 72.41
C PHE A 62 -28.76 -1.71 73.88
N TYR A 63 -29.71 -2.21 74.66
CA TYR A 63 -29.75 -2.03 76.12
C TYR A 63 -29.54 -3.37 76.82
N ASN A 64 -28.83 -3.40 77.94
CA ASN A 64 -28.77 -4.60 78.78
C ASN A 64 -30.05 -4.75 79.64
N THR A 65 -30.07 -5.76 80.52
CA THR A 65 -31.22 -6.01 81.40
C THR A 65 -31.42 -4.94 82.48
N TYR A 66 -30.37 -4.16 82.78
CA TYR A 66 -30.35 -3.03 83.71
C TYR A 66 -30.63 -1.67 83.03
N ASN A 67 -30.98 -1.68 81.72
CA ASN A 67 -31.20 -0.51 80.87
C ASN A 67 -29.94 0.35 80.60
N ASP A 68 -28.74 -0.20 80.76
CA ASP A 68 -27.53 0.48 80.30
C ASP A 68 -27.44 0.39 78.77
N TYR A 69 -27.07 1.50 78.12
CA TYR A 69 -26.96 1.61 76.68
C TYR A 69 -25.57 1.21 76.19
N TYR A 70 -25.53 0.49 75.07
CA TYR A 70 -24.32 0.10 74.38
C TYR A 70 -24.46 0.35 72.87
N SER A 71 -23.34 0.70 72.23
CA SER A 71 -23.23 0.86 70.79
C SER A 71 -21.92 0.24 70.34
N THR A 72 -21.95 -0.52 69.26
CA THR A 72 -20.77 -1.05 68.59
C THR A 72 -20.94 -0.93 67.07
N THR A 73 -19.83 -1.01 66.35
CA THR A 73 -19.84 -0.99 64.88
C THR A 73 -19.16 -2.23 64.37
N GLU A 74 -19.85 -2.94 63.48
CA GLU A 74 -19.30 -4.09 62.77
C GLU A 74 -19.14 -3.78 61.28
N THR A 75 -18.17 -4.40 60.62
CA THR A 75 -17.92 -4.19 59.20
C THR A 75 -18.28 -5.44 58.41
N GLY A 76 -19.27 -5.31 57.53
CA GLY A 76 -19.55 -6.28 56.48
C GLY A 76 -18.79 -5.95 55.19
N TYR A 77 -18.74 -6.91 54.27
CA TYR A 77 -18.07 -6.74 52.98
C TYR A 77 -19.01 -7.10 51.84
N ILE A 78 -19.14 -6.19 50.87
CA ILE A 78 -19.88 -6.41 49.63
C ILE A 78 -18.85 -6.56 48.52
N LYS A 79 -18.89 -7.69 47.81
CA LYS A 79 -18.03 -7.91 46.63
C LYS A 79 -18.85 -7.65 45.38
N THR A 80 -18.41 -6.71 44.56
CA THR A 80 -18.92 -6.55 43.19
C THR A 80 -18.15 -7.52 42.29
N LEU A 81 -18.87 -8.38 41.59
CA LEU A 81 -18.36 -9.20 40.49
C LEU A 81 -18.55 -8.38 39.21
N GLU A 82 -17.56 -8.39 38.30
CA GLU A 82 -17.49 -7.62 37.03
C GLU A 82 -18.69 -6.69 36.81
N GLY A 83 -18.57 -5.43 37.27
CA GLY A 83 -19.61 -4.43 37.05
C GLY A 83 -19.88 -4.26 35.55
N ASN A 84 -21.11 -3.92 35.20
CA ASN A 84 -21.47 -3.75 33.79
C ASN A 84 -20.47 -2.80 33.11
N ALA A 85 -19.79 -3.27 32.06
CA ALA A 85 -18.84 -2.45 31.34
C ALA A 85 -19.55 -1.19 30.81
N LEU A 86 -19.01 -0.02 31.16
CA LEU A 86 -19.46 1.29 30.68
C LEU A 86 -19.52 1.30 29.15
N PRO A 87 -20.41 2.11 28.53
CA PRO A 87 -20.47 2.18 27.08
C PRO A 87 -19.12 2.64 26.52
N LYS A 88 -18.70 2.02 25.43
CA LYS A 88 -17.48 2.37 24.71
C LYS A 88 -17.74 2.22 23.22
N LEU A 89 -17.90 3.36 22.55
CA LEU A 89 -18.16 3.38 21.11
C LEU A 89 -16.84 3.30 20.35
N ILE A 90 -16.73 2.29 19.49
CA ILE A 90 -15.60 2.12 18.58
C ILE A 90 -16.06 2.18 17.13
N LEU A 91 -15.13 2.51 16.24
CA LEU A 91 -15.34 2.40 14.81
C LEU A 91 -15.18 0.95 14.37
N LYS A 92 -16.26 0.33 13.86
CA LYS A 92 -16.25 -1.07 13.38
C LYS A 92 -15.85 -1.14 11.90
N THR A 93 -16.53 -0.38 11.05
CA THR A 93 -16.29 -0.37 9.60
C THR A 93 -16.58 0.99 8.99
N VAL A 94 -15.85 1.31 7.92
CA VAL A 94 -16.13 2.43 7.01
C VAL A 94 -16.23 1.87 5.60
N THR A 95 -17.33 2.14 4.92
CA THR A 95 -17.53 1.73 3.52
C THR A 95 -17.96 2.90 2.68
N THR A 96 -17.52 2.94 1.42
CA THR A 96 -17.91 3.96 0.45
C THR A 96 -18.71 3.34 -0.70
N ASN A 97 -19.59 4.11 -1.31
CA ASN A 97 -20.25 3.76 -2.56
C ASN A 97 -20.28 4.98 -3.50
N PRO A 98 -19.55 4.94 -4.62
CA PRO A 98 -18.74 3.82 -5.10
C PRO A 98 -17.49 3.54 -4.24
N SER A 99 -16.95 2.32 -4.36
CA SER A 99 -15.65 1.94 -3.82
C SER A 99 -14.83 1.29 -4.93
N PRO A 100 -13.64 1.82 -5.27
CA PRO A 100 -13.00 3.00 -4.67
C PRO A 100 -13.65 4.33 -5.11
N VAL A 101 -13.38 5.40 -4.35
CA VAL A 101 -13.83 6.77 -4.68
C VAL A 101 -12.86 7.39 -5.68
N GLN A 102 -13.35 8.08 -6.71
CA GLN A 102 -12.50 8.79 -7.68
C GLN A 102 -12.50 10.32 -7.43
N PRO A 103 -11.43 11.04 -7.83
CA PRO A 103 -11.41 12.50 -7.79
C PRO A 103 -12.57 13.13 -8.57
N GLY A 104 -13.21 14.14 -7.98
CA GLY A 104 -14.33 14.86 -8.58
C GLY A 104 -15.68 14.15 -8.51
N GLN A 105 -15.77 13.04 -7.79
CA GLN A 105 -16.98 12.22 -7.70
C GLN A 105 -17.71 12.40 -6.37
N ASP A 106 -19.04 12.37 -6.44
CA ASP A 106 -19.91 12.27 -5.28
C ASP A 106 -20.01 10.81 -4.81
N PHE A 107 -19.94 10.58 -3.50
CA PHE A 107 -19.98 9.25 -2.92
C PHE A 107 -20.74 9.23 -1.59
N ARG A 108 -21.36 8.07 -1.32
CA ARG A 108 -21.96 7.77 -0.01
C ARG A 108 -20.92 7.10 0.88
N MET A 109 -20.82 7.53 2.13
CA MET A 109 -19.96 6.92 3.14
C MET A 109 -20.80 6.43 4.31
N ASP A 110 -20.74 5.13 4.58
CA ASP A 110 -21.41 4.48 5.70
C ASP A 110 -20.36 4.15 6.78
N ILE A 111 -20.52 4.76 7.96
CA ILE A 111 -19.72 4.52 9.17
C ILE A 111 -20.54 3.66 10.12
N THR A 112 -20.02 2.49 10.51
CA THR A 112 -20.65 1.63 11.52
C THR A 112 -19.89 1.75 12.83
N LEU A 113 -20.58 2.19 13.87
CA LEU A 113 -20.11 2.20 15.24
C LEU A 113 -20.58 0.95 15.98
N GLU A 114 -19.75 0.43 16.88
CA GLU A 114 -20.08 -0.68 17.77
C GLU A 114 -19.89 -0.23 19.22
N ASN A 115 -20.84 -0.58 20.08
CA ASN A 115 -20.69 -0.38 21.51
C ASN A 115 -20.11 -1.66 22.13
N GLU A 116 -18.84 -1.65 22.52
CA GLU A 116 -18.20 -2.80 23.20
C GLU A 116 -18.63 -2.93 24.67
N GLY A 117 -19.29 -1.91 25.22
CA GLY A 117 -19.80 -1.91 26.59
C GLY A 117 -21.08 -2.73 26.76
N GLN A 118 -21.36 -3.14 28.00
CA GLN A 118 -22.63 -3.79 28.36
C GLN A 118 -23.75 -2.77 28.54
N LEU A 119 -23.40 -1.56 28.98
CA LEU A 119 -24.34 -0.47 29.15
C LEU A 119 -24.57 0.28 27.83
N SER A 120 -25.74 0.90 27.72
CA SER A 120 -26.13 1.66 26.53
C SER A 120 -25.47 3.04 26.49
N ALA A 121 -24.97 3.46 25.34
CA ALA A 121 -24.56 4.84 25.08
C ALA A 121 -25.80 5.67 24.72
N LYS A 122 -26.11 6.71 25.49
CA LYS A 122 -27.24 7.63 25.24
C LYS A 122 -26.75 8.94 24.62
N ASN A 123 -27.66 9.67 23.98
CA ASN A 123 -27.42 11.01 23.42
C ASN A 123 -26.19 11.08 22.49
N VAL A 124 -25.98 10.04 21.70
CA VAL A 124 -24.80 9.89 20.85
C VAL A 124 -24.81 10.95 19.76
N SER A 125 -23.76 11.75 19.69
CA SER A 125 -23.50 12.79 18.70
C SER A 125 -22.24 12.41 17.93
N VAL A 126 -22.41 12.18 16.63
CA VAL A 126 -21.36 11.75 15.70
C VAL A 126 -21.05 12.91 14.75
N THR A 127 -19.84 13.47 14.86
CA THR A 127 -19.40 14.61 14.04
C THR A 127 -18.23 14.21 13.15
N LEU A 128 -18.41 14.35 11.85
CA LEU A 128 -17.36 14.16 10.86
C LEU A 128 -16.50 15.43 10.74
N LEU A 129 -15.19 15.27 10.95
CA LEU A 129 -14.15 16.29 10.91
C LEU A 129 -13.14 15.99 9.79
N GLY A 130 -12.29 16.97 9.47
CA GLY A 130 -11.30 16.84 8.40
C GLY A 130 -11.83 17.17 6.99
N LEU A 131 -13.03 17.76 6.89
CA LEU A 131 -13.60 18.20 5.63
C LEU A 131 -12.88 19.46 5.10
N LYS A 132 -12.53 19.45 3.81
CA LYS A 132 -11.78 20.53 3.13
C LYS A 132 -12.20 20.64 1.64
N ASN A 133 -12.15 21.84 1.08
CA ASN A 133 -12.60 22.11 -0.30
C ASN A 133 -11.74 21.43 -1.38
N ASP A 134 -10.44 21.25 -1.11
CA ASP A 134 -9.47 20.56 -1.97
C ASP A 134 -9.36 19.06 -1.65
N GLY A 135 -10.22 18.54 -0.78
CA GLY A 135 -10.27 17.13 -0.39
C GLY A 135 -11.71 16.65 -0.36
N VAL A 136 -12.18 16.21 0.81
CA VAL A 136 -13.54 15.70 0.98
C VAL A 136 -14.42 16.80 1.54
N SER A 137 -15.57 17.02 0.91
CA SER A 137 -16.57 18.00 1.34
C SER A 137 -17.92 17.34 1.56
N ILE A 138 -18.77 17.97 2.37
CA ILE A 138 -20.12 17.46 2.63
C ILE A 138 -21.08 17.89 1.53
N GLN A 139 -21.97 16.98 1.11
CA GLN A 139 -22.95 17.25 0.07
C GLN A 139 -24.36 16.95 0.58
N GLY A 140 -25.18 18.00 0.74
CA GLY A 140 -26.60 17.87 1.09
C GLY A 140 -26.93 17.27 2.47
N THR A 141 -25.92 16.88 3.25
CA THR A 141 -26.06 16.38 4.63
C THR A 141 -25.37 17.32 5.62
N THR A 142 -25.55 17.08 6.92
CA THR A 142 -24.81 17.76 7.99
C THR A 142 -23.61 16.90 8.40
N SER A 143 -22.50 17.54 8.77
CA SER A 143 -21.33 16.84 9.33
C SER A 143 -21.60 16.25 10.71
N LYS A 144 -22.59 16.77 11.44
CA LYS A 144 -23.04 16.26 12.74
C LYS A 144 -24.37 15.54 12.64
N GLN A 145 -24.43 14.31 13.10
CA GLN A 145 -25.65 13.50 13.23
C GLN A 145 -25.80 12.97 14.66
N THR A 146 -27.03 12.64 15.06
CA THR A 146 -27.31 12.13 16.40
C THR A 146 -28.05 10.79 16.39
N ARG A 147 -27.87 10.02 17.46
CA ARG A 147 -28.64 8.82 17.79
C ARG A 147 -29.06 8.89 19.25
N SER A 148 -30.31 8.60 19.54
CA SER A 148 -30.82 8.66 20.92
C SER A 148 -30.13 7.64 21.83
N ILE A 149 -29.85 6.45 21.30
CA ILE A 149 -29.23 5.35 22.04
C ILE A 149 -28.52 4.38 21.10
N ILE A 150 -27.43 3.78 21.56
CA ILE A 150 -26.80 2.57 21.01
C ILE A 150 -26.69 1.58 22.17
N TYR A 151 -27.38 0.45 22.08
CA TYR A 151 -27.40 -0.56 23.14
C TYR A 151 -26.04 -1.23 23.31
N GLY A 152 -25.81 -1.87 24.46
CA GLY A 152 -24.60 -2.63 24.70
C GLY A 152 -24.45 -3.77 23.69
N TYR A 153 -23.23 -3.97 23.17
CA TYR A 153 -22.89 -4.91 22.12
C TYR A 153 -23.59 -4.72 20.77
N ASP A 154 -24.35 -3.64 20.62
CA ASP A 154 -25.07 -3.35 19.38
C ASP A 154 -24.26 -2.45 18.45
N THR A 155 -24.70 -2.36 17.20
CA THR A 155 -24.07 -1.53 16.17
C THR A 155 -25.03 -0.48 15.64
N SER A 156 -24.51 0.68 15.25
CA SER A 156 -25.29 1.74 14.60
C SER A 156 -24.54 2.28 13.40
N THR A 157 -25.22 2.35 12.25
CA THR A 157 -24.67 2.93 11.01
C THR A 157 -25.11 4.38 10.84
N ILE A 158 -24.14 5.22 10.47
CA ILE A 158 -24.28 6.64 10.17
C ILE A 158 -23.83 6.86 8.72
N THR A 159 -24.70 7.47 7.92
CA THR A 159 -24.46 7.70 6.49
C THR A 159 -24.21 9.17 6.22
N TYR A 160 -23.13 9.46 5.50
CA TYR A 160 -22.80 10.79 4.99
C TYR A 160 -22.78 10.78 3.46
N ASN A 161 -23.34 11.82 2.85
CA ASN A 161 -23.18 12.08 1.42
C ASN A 161 -22.09 13.13 1.26
N LEU A 162 -21.04 12.76 0.52
CA LEU A 162 -19.80 13.51 0.42
C LEU A 162 -19.42 13.70 -1.05
N SER A 163 -18.58 14.69 -1.31
CA SER A 163 -18.00 14.94 -2.63
C SER A 163 -16.48 15.01 -2.52
N ALA A 164 -15.78 14.23 -3.35
CA ALA A 164 -14.33 14.26 -3.47
C ALA A 164 -13.91 15.34 -4.47
N SER A 165 -12.99 16.22 -4.06
CA SER A 165 -12.47 17.26 -4.94
C SER A 165 -11.77 16.68 -6.17
N LYS A 166 -11.77 17.38 -7.31
CA LYS A 166 -10.97 16.99 -8.48
C LYS A 166 -9.46 17.07 -8.22
N LYS A 167 -9.06 17.83 -7.19
CA LYS A 167 -7.67 18.05 -6.79
C LYS A 167 -7.21 17.11 -5.66
N ILE A 168 -8.10 16.25 -5.17
CA ILE A 168 -7.76 15.33 -4.09
C ILE A 168 -6.70 14.34 -4.58
N GLU A 169 -5.63 14.17 -3.81
CA GLU A 169 -4.56 13.25 -4.15
C GLU A 169 -5.05 11.80 -4.07
N ALA A 170 -4.56 10.97 -4.99
CA ALA A 170 -4.79 9.53 -4.97
C ALA A 170 -4.12 8.90 -3.74
N GLY A 171 -4.75 7.85 -3.20
CA GLY A 171 -4.30 7.14 -2.00
C GLY A 171 -5.19 7.38 -0.79
N ALA A 172 -4.66 7.02 0.38
CA ALA A 172 -5.37 7.09 1.65
C ALA A 172 -5.53 8.54 2.12
N ASN A 173 -6.77 9.04 2.13
CA ASN A 173 -7.12 10.36 2.62
C ASN A 173 -7.71 10.27 4.03
N SER A 174 -7.13 11.02 4.97
CA SER A 174 -7.52 10.99 6.39
C SER A 174 -8.77 11.82 6.68
N LEU A 175 -9.70 11.26 7.43
CA LEU A 175 -10.84 11.92 8.05
C LEU A 175 -10.87 11.59 9.55
N LYS A 176 -11.63 12.36 10.31
CA LYS A 176 -11.75 12.17 11.76
C LYS A 176 -13.21 12.12 12.18
N LEU A 177 -13.52 11.23 13.11
CA LEU A 177 -14.82 11.12 13.74
C LEU A 177 -14.72 11.59 15.18
N LYS A 178 -15.53 12.57 15.57
CA LYS A 178 -15.73 12.96 16.96
C LYS A 178 -17.05 12.38 17.47
N LEU A 179 -16.97 11.62 18.55
CA LEU A 179 -18.09 10.98 19.23
C LEU A 179 -18.29 11.67 20.57
N ASP A 180 -19.47 12.20 20.83
CA ASP A 180 -19.89 12.69 22.15
C ASP A 180 -21.10 11.87 22.60
N TYR A 181 -21.08 11.24 23.77
CA TYR A 181 -22.18 10.40 24.26
C TYR A 181 -22.23 10.41 25.78
N SER A 182 -23.34 9.98 26.37
CA SER A 182 -23.45 9.82 27.83
C SER A 182 -23.73 8.38 28.22
N ASP A 183 -23.25 7.96 29.37
CA ASP A 183 -23.62 6.67 29.95
C ASP A 183 -25.06 6.69 30.52
N PRO A 184 -25.57 5.57 31.06
CA PRO A 184 -26.90 5.54 31.66
C PRO A 184 -27.08 6.47 32.86
N ASP A 185 -26.00 6.78 33.58
CA ASP A 185 -25.95 7.62 34.79
C ASP A 185 -25.85 9.11 34.45
N GLY A 186 -25.60 9.43 33.18
CA GLY A 186 -25.56 10.79 32.64
C GLY A 186 -24.15 11.38 32.57
N GLU A 187 -23.11 10.61 32.88
CA GLU A 187 -21.72 11.03 32.70
C GLU A 187 -21.41 11.13 31.20
N SER A 188 -20.71 12.20 30.79
CA SER A 188 -20.43 12.47 29.38
C SER A 188 -19.03 11.98 28.99
N HIS A 189 -18.95 11.36 27.81
CA HIS A 189 -17.74 10.85 27.18
C HIS A 189 -17.54 11.52 25.82
N SER A 190 -16.28 11.72 25.44
CA SER A 190 -15.90 12.30 24.15
C SER A 190 -14.66 11.60 23.61
N ASP A 191 -14.78 11.03 22.40
CA ASP A 191 -13.71 10.29 21.72
C ASP A 191 -13.47 10.86 20.33
N GLU A 192 -12.21 10.89 19.88
CA GLU A 192 -11.84 11.20 18.51
C GLU A 192 -11.14 10.00 17.86
N ILE A 193 -11.60 9.61 16.67
CA ILE A 193 -11.10 8.46 15.91
C ILE A 193 -10.70 8.92 14.52
N ASP A 194 -9.43 8.72 14.16
CA ASP A 194 -8.95 8.92 12.79
C ASP A 194 -9.21 7.67 11.94
N PHE A 195 -9.63 7.88 10.69
CA PHE A 195 -9.81 6.81 9.71
C PHE A 195 -9.48 7.31 8.30
N PHE A 196 -9.29 6.39 7.37
CA PHE A 196 -8.90 6.72 6.00
C PHE A 196 -9.94 6.25 5.00
N ILE A 197 -10.17 7.06 3.97
CA ILE A 197 -10.88 6.64 2.75
C ILE A 197 -9.88 6.54 1.61
N ASN A 198 -10.04 5.54 0.74
CA ASN A 198 -9.15 5.35 -0.39
C ASN A 198 -9.66 6.10 -1.62
N ILE A 199 -8.86 7.02 -2.14
CA ILE A 199 -9.09 7.68 -3.40
C ILE A 199 -8.30 6.96 -4.47
N GLN A 200 -8.96 6.34 -5.43
CA GLN A 200 -8.28 5.80 -6.59
C GLN A 200 -8.07 6.92 -7.62
N GLY A 201 -6.80 7.21 -7.93
CA GLY A 201 -6.47 8.08 -9.05
C GLY A 201 -7.07 7.52 -10.34
N GLN A 202 -7.67 8.38 -11.15
CA GLN A 202 -7.92 8.04 -12.53
C GLN A 202 -6.57 8.10 -13.25
N ASP A 203 -6.09 6.97 -13.75
CA ASP A 203 -5.00 6.94 -14.74
C ASP A 203 -5.52 7.58 -16.03
N SER A 204 -5.58 8.92 -16.03
CA SER A 204 -5.90 9.70 -17.20
C SER A 204 -4.62 9.94 -17.98
N GLN A 205 -4.43 9.13 -19.01
CA GLN A 205 -3.32 9.27 -19.93
C GLN A 205 -3.83 9.86 -21.24
N THR A 206 -3.24 10.97 -21.67
CA THR A 206 -3.34 11.42 -23.05
C THR A 206 -2.26 10.71 -23.85
N ILE A 207 -2.65 9.87 -24.79
CA ILE A 207 -1.73 9.12 -25.64
C ILE A 207 -2.06 9.44 -27.09
N VAL A 208 -1.14 10.10 -27.79
CA VAL A 208 -1.27 10.36 -29.23
C VAL A 208 -0.35 9.43 -30.00
N GLU A 209 -0.87 8.75 -31.01
CA GLU A 209 -0.16 7.80 -31.87
C GLU A 209 -0.24 8.25 -33.33
N LEU A 210 0.75 7.82 -34.12
CA LEU A 210 0.77 7.95 -35.57
C LEU A 210 0.39 6.61 -36.21
N LYS A 211 -0.67 6.59 -37.02
CA LYS A 211 -1.20 5.39 -37.70
C LYS A 211 -1.33 5.61 -39.20
N ASN A 212 -1.51 4.50 -39.94
CA ASN A 212 -1.80 4.50 -41.38
C ASN A 212 -0.86 5.38 -42.21
N ILE A 213 0.44 5.30 -41.92
CA ILE A 213 1.44 6.14 -42.58
C ILE A 213 1.60 5.68 -44.03
N VAL A 214 1.29 6.59 -44.95
CA VAL A 214 1.46 6.44 -46.39
C VAL A 214 2.67 7.25 -46.82
N SER A 215 3.59 6.59 -47.51
CA SER A 215 4.76 7.21 -48.13
C SER A 215 5.03 6.56 -49.49
N PRO A 216 5.80 7.19 -50.40
CA PRO A 216 6.09 6.63 -51.71
C PRO A 216 6.76 5.26 -51.62
N ALA A 217 6.16 4.25 -52.26
CA ALA A 217 6.67 2.88 -52.24
C ALA A 217 7.72 2.61 -53.33
N SER A 218 7.75 3.42 -54.39
CA SER A 218 8.73 3.37 -55.46
C SER A 218 9.89 4.33 -55.21
N ALA A 219 11.02 4.06 -55.87
CA ALA A 219 12.10 5.02 -55.93
C ALA A 219 11.61 6.35 -56.52
N LEU A 220 12.06 7.46 -55.93
CA LEU A 220 11.78 8.82 -56.37
C LEU A 220 12.95 9.33 -57.21
N SER A 221 12.67 10.16 -58.20
CA SER A 221 13.70 10.85 -58.99
C SER A 221 13.89 12.29 -58.50
N PRO A 222 15.10 12.88 -58.64
CA PRO A 222 15.26 14.33 -58.52
C PRO A 222 14.26 15.06 -59.42
N GLY A 223 13.63 16.12 -58.90
CA GLY A 223 12.57 16.89 -59.56
C GLY A 223 11.14 16.37 -59.32
N GLU A 224 10.97 15.22 -58.66
CA GLU A 224 9.63 14.68 -58.35
C GLU A 224 9.01 15.31 -57.09
N ASN A 225 7.68 15.18 -56.99
CA ASN A 225 6.94 15.47 -55.77
C ASN A 225 6.56 14.17 -55.06
N ALA A 226 6.66 14.15 -53.75
CA ALA A 226 6.32 13.03 -52.90
C ALA A 226 5.27 13.46 -51.85
N LEU A 227 4.31 12.58 -51.58
CA LEU A 227 3.28 12.79 -50.56
C LEU A 227 3.58 11.93 -49.34
N VAL A 228 3.51 12.51 -48.15
CA VAL A 228 3.41 11.77 -46.89
C VAL A 228 2.05 12.06 -46.28
N ALA A 229 1.28 11.03 -45.95
CA ALA A 229 0.01 11.17 -45.26
C ALA A 229 -0.07 10.18 -44.09
N PHE A 230 -0.72 10.55 -43.00
CA PHE A 230 -0.86 9.69 -41.83
C PHE A 230 -2.00 10.16 -40.93
N ASP A 231 -2.45 9.27 -40.07
CA ASP A 231 -3.47 9.54 -39.06
C ASP A 231 -2.81 9.87 -37.72
N VAL A 232 -3.21 10.98 -37.13
CA VAL A 232 -2.90 11.35 -35.75
C VAL A 232 -4.09 10.93 -34.89
N VAL A 233 -3.87 9.95 -34.02
CA VAL A 233 -4.93 9.29 -33.26
C VAL A 233 -4.70 9.48 -31.77
N ASN A 234 -5.70 9.95 -31.04
CA ASN A 234 -5.66 9.95 -29.58
C ASN A 234 -6.20 8.62 -29.05
N THR A 235 -5.32 7.72 -28.62
CA THR A 235 -5.64 6.43 -28.02
C THR A 235 -5.77 6.49 -26.49
N GLY A 236 -5.49 7.66 -25.90
CA GLY A 236 -5.62 7.91 -24.48
C GLY A 236 -7.08 8.01 -23.98
N THR A 237 -7.21 8.15 -22.67
CA THR A 237 -8.50 8.30 -21.97
C THR A 237 -8.97 9.75 -21.85
N GLU A 238 -8.10 10.72 -22.17
CA GLU A 238 -8.34 12.17 -22.13
C GLU A 238 -8.10 12.87 -23.48
N ASP A 239 -8.66 14.06 -23.66
CA ASP A 239 -8.44 14.91 -24.84
C ASP A 239 -6.99 15.44 -24.89
N ALA A 240 -6.36 15.38 -26.07
CA ALA A 240 -5.05 16.00 -26.31
C ALA A 240 -5.22 17.46 -26.77
N ARG A 241 -4.41 18.38 -26.24
CA ARG A 241 -4.49 19.80 -26.58
C ARG A 241 -3.23 20.27 -27.30
N ASN A 242 -3.38 21.30 -28.13
CA ASN A 242 -2.29 21.93 -28.88
C ASN A 242 -1.41 20.92 -29.63
N VAL A 243 -2.04 19.92 -30.27
CA VAL A 243 -1.33 18.88 -31.00
C VAL A 243 -0.67 19.50 -32.23
N LYS A 244 0.63 19.69 -32.17
CA LYS A 244 1.47 20.29 -33.19
C LYS A 244 2.19 19.20 -33.97
N VAL A 245 1.78 19.03 -35.22
CA VAL A 245 2.34 18.06 -36.16
C VAL A 245 3.33 18.77 -37.07
N THR A 246 4.59 18.35 -37.08
CA THR A 246 5.67 18.96 -37.87
C THR A 246 6.38 17.90 -38.72
N VAL A 247 6.62 18.21 -40.00
CA VAL A 247 7.49 17.42 -40.87
C VAL A 247 8.87 18.09 -40.98
N THR A 248 9.93 17.29 -40.86
CA THR A 248 11.32 17.76 -41.00
C THR A 248 12.09 16.77 -41.87
N ALA A 249 12.91 17.26 -42.80
CA ALA A 249 13.69 16.43 -43.69
C ALA A 249 15.04 17.10 -44.02
N ASP A 250 15.92 16.36 -44.70
CA ASP A 250 17.18 16.91 -45.22
C ASP A 250 16.92 18.06 -46.21
N LYS A 251 17.93 18.91 -46.42
CA LYS A 251 17.84 20.10 -47.31
C LYS A 251 17.41 19.79 -48.74
N GLU A 252 17.65 18.57 -49.23
CA GLU A 252 17.26 18.12 -50.57
C GLU A 252 15.79 17.69 -50.65
N ILE A 253 15.08 17.55 -49.52
CA ILE A 253 13.66 17.19 -49.45
C ILE A 253 12.88 18.40 -48.92
N ILE A 254 12.29 19.16 -49.84
CA ILE A 254 11.76 20.49 -49.55
C ILE A 254 10.24 20.43 -49.37
N PRO A 255 9.68 20.82 -48.21
CA PRO A 255 8.23 20.92 -48.05
C PRO A 255 7.62 21.97 -48.98
N ARG A 256 6.60 21.57 -49.75
CA ARG A 256 5.77 22.46 -50.59
C ARG A 256 4.49 22.91 -49.88
N THR A 257 4.03 22.16 -48.88
CA THR A 257 2.96 22.59 -47.96
C THR A 257 3.55 23.25 -46.71
N GLN A 258 2.70 23.82 -45.85
CA GLN A 258 3.13 24.17 -44.50
C GLN A 258 3.74 22.94 -43.84
N ASN A 259 4.93 23.10 -43.26
CA ASN A 259 5.64 22.01 -42.61
C ASN A 259 5.12 21.75 -41.18
N THR A 260 4.18 22.55 -40.69
CA THR A 260 3.58 22.43 -39.36
C THR A 260 2.06 22.61 -39.46
N ILE A 261 1.32 21.75 -38.78
CA ILE A 261 -0.14 21.79 -38.64
C ILE A 261 -0.46 21.72 -37.14
N ILE A 262 -1.36 22.61 -36.67
CA ILE A 262 -1.78 22.65 -35.27
C ILE A 262 -3.25 22.20 -35.20
N ILE A 263 -3.51 21.18 -34.40
CA ILE A 263 -4.84 20.69 -34.05
C ILE A 263 -5.11 21.16 -32.62
N PRO A 264 -5.98 22.17 -32.40
CA PRO A 264 -6.19 22.76 -31.08
C PRO A 264 -6.63 21.76 -30.02
N THR A 265 -7.47 20.79 -30.40
CA THR A 265 -7.92 19.70 -29.55
C THR A 265 -8.17 18.47 -30.39
N LEU A 266 -7.63 17.34 -29.96
CA LEU A 266 -7.88 16.01 -30.52
C LEU A 266 -8.58 15.18 -29.44
N LYS A 267 -9.89 14.97 -29.59
CA LYS A 267 -10.71 14.33 -28.55
C LYS A 267 -10.28 12.89 -28.31
N LYS A 268 -10.61 12.34 -27.14
CA LYS A 268 -10.38 10.91 -26.86
C LYS A 268 -10.96 10.02 -27.96
N GLY A 269 -10.15 9.10 -28.49
CA GLY A 269 -10.51 8.23 -29.61
C GLY A 269 -10.62 8.92 -30.98
N GLU A 270 -10.43 10.24 -31.07
CA GLU A 270 -10.52 10.97 -32.33
C GLU A 270 -9.28 10.70 -33.19
N THR A 271 -9.52 10.62 -34.51
CA THR A 271 -8.50 10.49 -35.53
C THR A 271 -8.55 11.70 -36.46
N LYS A 272 -7.40 12.31 -36.74
CA LYS A 272 -7.24 13.34 -37.78
C LYS A 272 -6.22 12.91 -38.80
N ASN A 273 -6.62 12.91 -40.07
CA ASN A 273 -5.69 12.68 -41.17
C ASN A 273 -4.90 13.96 -41.46
N VAL A 274 -3.59 13.82 -41.64
CA VAL A 274 -2.65 14.89 -41.92
C VAL A 274 -1.79 14.51 -43.13
N GLN A 275 -1.49 15.49 -44.00
CA GLN A 275 -0.72 15.27 -45.21
C GLN A 275 0.28 16.39 -45.50
N PHE A 276 1.45 16.02 -46.04
CA PHE A 276 2.52 16.92 -46.43
C PHE A 276 2.99 16.60 -47.85
N GLN A 277 3.06 17.63 -48.70
CA GLN A 277 3.67 17.52 -50.03
C GLN A 277 5.13 17.95 -49.93
N LEU A 278 6.03 17.09 -50.37
CA LEU A 278 7.47 17.28 -50.38
C LEU A 278 8.00 17.26 -51.83
N PHE A 279 9.08 17.98 -52.10
CA PHE A 279 9.74 18.06 -53.40
C PHE A 279 11.18 17.58 -53.29
N ILE A 280 11.62 16.78 -54.25
CA ILE A 280 12.97 16.24 -54.31
C ILE A 280 13.82 17.21 -55.15
N SER A 281 14.80 17.86 -54.52
CA SER A 281 15.74 18.76 -55.20
C SER A 281 16.51 18.03 -56.29
N ASP A 282 16.88 18.75 -57.36
CA ASP A 282 17.77 18.23 -58.42
C ASP A 282 19.18 17.86 -57.89
N GLU A 283 19.56 18.44 -56.75
CA GLU A 283 20.82 18.11 -56.04
C GLU A 283 20.74 16.80 -55.24
N ALA A 284 19.57 16.15 -55.18
CA ALA A 284 19.40 14.92 -54.43
C ALA A 284 20.23 13.80 -55.03
N VAL A 285 21.07 13.17 -54.20
CA VAL A 285 21.91 12.03 -54.58
C VAL A 285 21.18 10.72 -54.29
N THR A 286 21.63 9.63 -54.92
CA THR A 286 21.04 8.30 -54.67
C THR A 286 21.26 7.85 -53.23
N LYS A 287 20.23 8.00 -52.39
CA LYS A 287 20.21 7.54 -50.99
C LYS A 287 18.77 7.47 -50.48
N ASN A 288 18.61 6.86 -49.30
CA ASN A 288 17.39 6.99 -48.53
C ASN A 288 17.46 8.28 -47.70
N TYR A 289 16.53 9.19 -47.94
CA TYR A 289 16.36 10.43 -47.18
C TYR A 289 15.36 10.19 -46.05
N ALA A 290 15.75 10.48 -44.82
CA ALA A 290 14.85 10.38 -43.69
C ALA A 290 13.95 11.62 -43.60
N VAL A 291 12.65 11.40 -43.51
CA VAL A 291 11.65 12.43 -43.23
C VAL A 291 11.06 12.13 -41.85
N ALA A 292 11.32 13.02 -40.90
CA ALA A 292 10.81 12.96 -39.54
C ALA A 292 9.39 13.55 -39.46
N LEU A 293 8.49 12.80 -38.85
CA LEU A 293 7.12 13.16 -38.51
C LEU A 293 7.07 13.32 -37.00
N ASN A 294 6.95 14.56 -36.55
CA ASN A 294 7.00 14.91 -35.13
C ASN A 294 5.62 15.39 -34.70
N VAL A 295 5.08 14.83 -33.63
CA VAL A 295 3.86 15.30 -32.98
C VAL A 295 4.18 15.68 -31.56
N GLU A 296 4.04 16.96 -31.25
CA GLU A 296 4.16 17.51 -29.90
C GLU A 296 2.76 17.85 -29.40
N TYR A 297 2.41 17.48 -28.17
CA TYR A 297 1.10 17.77 -27.60
C TYR A 297 1.16 18.00 -26.11
N ASP A 298 0.20 18.77 -25.60
CA ASP A 298 0.07 19.05 -24.18
C ASP A 298 -0.75 17.94 -23.51
N VAL A 299 -0.20 17.41 -22.42
CA VAL A 299 -0.89 16.50 -21.50
C VAL A 299 -1.42 17.33 -20.32
N PRO A 300 -2.73 17.28 -20.04
CA PRO A 300 -3.28 17.89 -18.84
C PRO A 300 -2.63 17.26 -17.61
N SER A 301 -1.95 18.08 -16.79
CA SER A 301 -1.44 17.69 -15.47
C SER A 301 -1.86 18.74 -14.44
N ALA A 302 -1.94 18.32 -13.17
CA ALA A 302 -2.50 19.10 -12.07
C ALA A 302 -1.76 20.43 -11.81
N ASP A 303 -0.46 20.50 -12.11
CA ASP A 303 0.39 21.66 -11.77
C ASP A 303 0.97 22.43 -12.97
N ALA A 304 1.02 21.84 -14.18
CA ALA A 304 1.36 22.52 -15.44
C ALA A 304 1.12 21.58 -16.64
N ALA A 305 0.81 22.12 -17.82
CA ALA A 305 0.78 21.32 -19.04
C ALA A 305 2.19 20.75 -19.33
N SER A 306 2.34 19.43 -19.24
CA SER A 306 3.57 18.74 -19.65
C SER A 306 3.48 18.41 -21.14
N LYS A 307 4.59 18.57 -21.86
CA LYS A 307 4.63 18.28 -23.29
C LYS A 307 5.12 16.87 -23.54
N GLN A 308 4.39 16.13 -24.36
CA GLN A 308 4.80 14.83 -24.87
C GLN A 308 5.14 14.94 -26.35
N THR A 309 6.01 14.03 -26.82
CA THR A 309 6.41 14.01 -28.22
C THR A 309 6.39 12.59 -28.76
N VAL A 310 5.80 12.42 -29.94
CA VAL A 310 5.84 11.19 -30.73
C VAL A 310 6.59 11.50 -32.01
N MET A 311 7.60 10.68 -32.31
CA MET A 311 8.42 10.84 -33.50
C MET A 311 8.39 9.54 -34.32
N GLN A 312 8.19 9.68 -35.62
CA GLN A 312 8.30 8.58 -36.58
C GLN A 312 9.10 9.03 -37.79
N TYR A 313 9.81 8.11 -38.43
CA TYR A 313 10.54 8.38 -39.66
C TYR A 313 9.92 7.63 -40.83
N VAL A 314 9.84 8.30 -41.99
CA VAL A 314 9.59 7.66 -43.29
C VAL A 314 10.80 7.85 -44.18
N GLY A 315 11.14 6.82 -44.95
CA GLY A 315 12.29 6.82 -45.85
C GLY A 315 11.88 7.15 -47.27
N PHE A 316 12.49 8.17 -47.85
CA PHE A 316 12.37 8.51 -49.27
C PHE A 316 13.60 7.97 -49.99
N TYR A 317 13.44 6.83 -50.67
CA TYR A 317 14.51 6.30 -51.51
C TYR A 317 14.55 7.10 -52.82
N VAL A 318 15.55 7.98 -52.95
CA VAL A 318 15.80 8.73 -54.17
C VAL A 318 16.81 7.97 -55.02
N GLU A 319 16.49 7.75 -56.29
CA GLU A 319 17.37 7.16 -57.29
C GLU A 319 17.73 8.21 -58.34
N ASN A 320 18.91 8.78 -58.19
CA ASN A 320 19.49 9.68 -59.17
C ASN A 320 20.24 8.84 -60.22
N SER A 321 19.59 8.60 -61.37
CA SER A 321 20.10 7.78 -62.48
C SER A 321 21.27 8.43 -63.24
N THR A 322 21.56 9.70 -62.99
CA THR A 322 22.68 10.45 -63.59
C THR A 322 23.79 10.79 -62.58
N GLY A 323 23.60 10.46 -61.30
CA GLY A 323 24.51 10.80 -60.20
C GLY A 323 25.50 9.68 -59.81
N LYS A 324 26.68 10.08 -59.33
CA LYS A 324 27.66 9.17 -58.67
C LYS A 324 26.96 8.38 -57.56
N THR A 325 27.01 7.05 -57.59
CA THR A 325 26.47 6.21 -56.52
C THR A 325 27.46 6.17 -55.37
N VAL A 326 27.01 6.53 -54.16
CA VAL A 326 27.82 6.37 -52.94
C VAL A 326 27.42 5.05 -52.30
N PRO A 327 28.33 4.06 -52.20
CA PRO A 327 27.99 2.80 -51.55
C PRO A 327 27.73 3.02 -50.06
N ARG A 328 26.75 2.32 -49.46
CA ARG A 328 26.38 2.46 -48.04
C ARG A 328 26.30 1.11 -47.35
N LEU A 329 26.80 1.04 -46.12
CA LEU A 329 26.57 -0.06 -45.19
C LEU A 329 25.35 0.24 -44.32
N ILE A 330 24.52 -0.78 -44.09
CA ILE A 330 23.42 -0.76 -43.13
C ILE A 330 23.39 -2.06 -42.34
N ILE A 331 22.80 -2.05 -41.14
CA ILE A 331 22.35 -3.28 -40.46
C ILE A 331 21.11 -3.81 -41.19
N ASP A 332 21.22 -4.99 -41.77
CA ASP A 332 20.13 -5.73 -42.43
C ASP A 332 19.30 -6.52 -41.41
N SER A 333 19.97 -7.09 -40.39
CA SER A 333 19.31 -7.74 -39.26
C SER A 333 20.25 -7.82 -38.06
N TYR A 334 19.67 -7.92 -36.86
CA TYR A 334 20.42 -8.24 -35.65
C TYR A 334 19.63 -9.18 -34.74
N SER A 335 20.33 -9.93 -33.90
CA SER A 335 19.75 -10.73 -32.82
C SER A 335 20.62 -10.69 -31.57
N ILE A 336 20.00 -10.91 -30.43
CA ILE A 336 20.68 -11.01 -29.13
C ILE A 336 20.45 -12.39 -28.51
N ASN A 337 21.47 -12.89 -27.82
CA ASN A 337 21.40 -14.14 -27.08
C ASN A 337 22.00 -13.96 -25.67
N PRO A 338 21.23 -14.15 -24.59
CA PRO A 338 19.82 -14.54 -24.57
C PRO A 338 18.87 -13.43 -25.07
N LYS A 339 17.66 -13.81 -25.50
CA LYS A 339 16.62 -12.88 -25.99
C LYS A 339 16.20 -11.85 -24.93
N THR A 340 16.29 -12.22 -23.66
CA THR A 340 16.06 -11.35 -22.51
C THR A 340 17.37 -11.22 -21.75
N ILE A 341 17.97 -10.03 -21.79
CA ILE A 341 19.25 -9.78 -21.12
C ILE A 341 18.94 -9.35 -19.69
N LYS A 342 19.63 -9.97 -18.73
CA LYS A 342 19.59 -9.56 -17.32
C LYS A 342 20.80 -8.71 -17.02
N ALA A 343 20.62 -7.63 -16.27
CA ALA A 343 21.72 -6.80 -15.81
C ALA A 343 22.80 -7.62 -15.10
N GLY A 344 24.07 -7.30 -15.34
CA GLY A 344 25.24 -8.03 -14.84
C GLY A 344 25.55 -9.34 -15.54
N GLN A 345 24.71 -9.79 -16.49
CA GLN A 345 24.96 -11.02 -17.26
C GLN A 345 25.58 -10.69 -18.63
N PRO A 346 26.45 -11.58 -19.15
CA PRO A 346 26.95 -11.46 -20.52
C PRO A 346 25.86 -11.82 -21.54
N PHE A 347 25.96 -11.22 -22.72
CA PHE A 347 25.13 -11.55 -23.88
C PHE A 347 25.93 -11.41 -25.17
N THR A 348 25.45 -12.02 -26.26
CA THR A 348 26.01 -11.83 -27.61
C THR A 348 25.06 -11.04 -28.48
N LEU A 349 25.61 -10.14 -29.29
CA LEU A 349 24.93 -9.40 -30.35
C LEU A 349 25.43 -9.93 -31.70
N ASP A 350 24.54 -10.54 -32.47
CA ASP A 350 24.77 -10.97 -33.84
C ASP A 350 24.27 -9.88 -34.80
N LEU A 351 25.13 -9.42 -35.70
CA LEU A 351 24.83 -8.40 -36.72
C LEU A 351 24.98 -9.00 -38.11
N SER A 352 24.04 -8.67 -39.01
CA SER A 352 24.13 -8.84 -40.47
C SER A 352 24.25 -7.45 -41.09
N ILE A 353 25.37 -7.15 -41.72
CA ILE A 353 25.66 -5.83 -42.30
C ILE A 353 25.65 -5.95 -43.82
N LEU A 354 24.83 -5.13 -44.50
CA LEU A 354 24.60 -5.17 -45.94
C LEU A 354 25.28 -4.01 -46.66
N ASN A 355 26.02 -4.30 -47.73
CA ASN A 355 26.35 -3.30 -48.74
C ASN A 355 25.13 -3.06 -49.66
N THR A 356 24.52 -1.89 -49.53
CA THR A 356 23.31 -1.52 -50.27
C THR A 356 23.56 -1.17 -51.74
N SER A 357 24.82 -0.95 -52.12
CA SER A 357 25.19 -0.57 -53.49
C SER A 357 24.80 -1.67 -54.48
N LYS A 358 24.29 -1.24 -55.65
CA LYS A 358 23.98 -2.14 -56.78
C LYS A 358 25.22 -2.53 -57.58
N SER A 359 26.29 -1.73 -57.53
CA SER A 359 27.43 -1.87 -58.46
C SER A 359 28.82 -1.62 -57.85
N SER A 360 28.93 -0.87 -56.74
CA SER A 360 30.22 -0.55 -56.11
C SER A 360 30.49 -1.44 -54.88
N ALA A 361 31.67 -2.04 -54.83
CA ALA A 361 32.15 -2.79 -53.68
C ALA A 361 32.67 -1.82 -52.60
N ILE A 362 32.51 -2.21 -51.34
CA ILE A 362 33.03 -1.47 -50.20
C ILE A 362 34.29 -2.16 -49.70
N LYS A 363 35.36 -1.40 -49.46
CA LYS A 363 36.66 -1.91 -49.00
C LYS A 363 37.09 -1.25 -47.68
N ASN A 364 38.10 -1.83 -47.04
CA ASN A 364 38.76 -1.28 -45.86
C ASN A 364 37.78 -0.92 -44.73
N VAL A 365 36.81 -1.79 -44.46
CA VAL A 365 35.75 -1.50 -43.49
C VAL A 365 36.28 -1.71 -42.08
N LYS A 366 36.32 -0.63 -41.30
CA LYS A 366 36.47 -0.69 -39.86
C LYS A 366 35.10 -0.47 -39.22
N ILE A 367 34.70 -1.39 -38.35
CA ILE A 367 33.45 -1.32 -37.60
C ILE A 367 33.79 -1.17 -36.13
N THR A 368 33.16 -0.22 -35.45
CA THR A 368 33.36 0.04 -34.02
C THR A 368 32.00 0.10 -33.33
N LEU A 369 31.80 -0.73 -32.31
CA LEU A 369 30.59 -0.78 -31.51
C LEU A 369 30.80 -0.08 -30.17
N ASN A 370 29.92 0.84 -29.83
CA ASN A 370 30.01 1.63 -28.59
C ASN A 370 28.67 1.62 -27.84
N SER A 371 28.72 1.47 -26.51
CA SER A 371 27.62 1.83 -25.61
C SER A 371 27.84 3.27 -25.21
N ASP A 372 27.12 4.21 -25.81
CA ASP A 372 27.36 5.66 -25.60
C ASP A 372 27.13 6.09 -24.14
N ASP A 373 26.30 5.37 -23.41
CA ASP A 373 25.99 5.59 -21.98
C ASP A 373 26.87 4.76 -21.01
N GLY A 374 27.78 3.93 -21.56
CA GLY A 374 28.64 3.04 -20.80
C GLY A 374 27.91 1.93 -20.02
N THR A 375 26.66 1.59 -20.37
CA THR A 375 25.93 0.48 -19.73
C THR A 375 26.48 -0.87 -20.14
N PHE A 376 26.88 -1.01 -21.41
CA PHE A 376 27.50 -2.23 -21.93
C PHE A 376 29.00 -2.04 -22.15
N SER A 377 29.77 -3.04 -21.78
CA SER A 377 31.19 -3.16 -22.07
C SER A 377 31.40 -4.38 -22.95
N THR A 378 32.27 -4.29 -23.95
CA THR A 378 32.61 -5.46 -24.76
C THR A 378 33.52 -6.38 -23.97
N VAL A 379 33.26 -7.67 -24.03
CA VAL A 379 34.11 -8.69 -23.40
C VAL A 379 35.43 -8.83 -24.17
N ASN A 380 35.39 -8.63 -25.48
CA ASN A 380 36.54 -8.66 -26.39
C ASN A 380 36.74 -7.29 -27.06
N SER A 381 37.44 -7.24 -28.21
CA SER A 381 37.55 -6.02 -29.01
C SER A 381 36.18 -5.44 -29.37
N ASN A 382 36.06 -4.13 -29.25
CA ASN A 382 34.89 -3.36 -29.69
C ASN A 382 34.96 -2.98 -31.18
N SER A 383 36.05 -3.28 -31.86
CA SER A 383 36.22 -3.01 -33.27
C SER A 383 36.78 -4.19 -34.06
N PHE A 384 36.41 -4.26 -35.34
CA PHE A 384 36.90 -5.28 -36.25
C PHE A 384 36.96 -4.76 -37.69
N TYR A 385 37.78 -5.45 -38.48
CA TYR A 385 38.08 -5.08 -39.86
C TYR A 385 37.51 -6.10 -40.86
N ILE A 386 37.09 -5.60 -42.03
CA ILE A 386 36.65 -6.40 -43.16
C ILE A 386 37.30 -5.82 -44.43
N ASP A 387 38.05 -6.65 -45.15
CA ASP A 387 38.77 -6.24 -46.36
C ASP A 387 37.83 -5.72 -47.46
N ASN A 388 36.75 -6.47 -47.74
CA ASN A 388 35.86 -6.18 -48.86
C ASN A 388 34.45 -6.76 -48.67
N ILE A 389 33.43 -5.99 -49.06
CA ILE A 389 32.02 -6.38 -49.12
C ILE A 389 31.46 -6.07 -50.51
N SER A 390 31.20 -7.12 -51.29
CA SER A 390 30.67 -7.00 -52.65
C SER A 390 29.27 -6.34 -52.69
N PRO A 391 28.85 -5.77 -53.83
CA PRO A 391 27.52 -5.20 -54.00
C PRO A 391 26.42 -6.17 -53.58
N LYS A 392 25.42 -5.69 -52.83
CA LYS A 392 24.29 -6.47 -52.31
C LYS A 392 24.67 -7.70 -51.48
N LYS A 393 25.89 -7.78 -50.92
CA LYS A 393 26.30 -8.85 -50.01
C LYS A 393 26.27 -8.42 -48.56
N ASN A 394 26.03 -9.41 -47.70
CA ASN A 394 26.03 -9.27 -46.26
C ASN A 394 27.31 -9.84 -45.64
N VAL A 395 27.74 -9.27 -44.52
CA VAL A 395 28.73 -9.86 -43.62
C VAL A 395 28.10 -10.03 -42.24
N LYS A 396 28.28 -11.22 -41.65
CA LYS A 396 27.79 -11.54 -40.31
C LYS A 396 28.90 -11.44 -39.28
N LYS A 397 28.61 -10.83 -38.13
CA LYS A 397 29.55 -10.66 -37.02
C LYS A 397 28.84 -10.81 -35.68
N GLN A 398 29.49 -11.54 -34.77
CA GLN A 398 29.03 -11.72 -33.40
C GLN A 398 29.97 -10.99 -32.45
N ILE A 399 29.40 -10.27 -31.49
CA ILE A 399 30.14 -9.52 -30.48
C ILE A 399 29.57 -9.87 -29.10
N SER A 400 30.44 -10.15 -28.13
CA SER A 400 30.06 -10.41 -26.74
C SER A 400 30.14 -9.13 -25.91
N PHE A 401 29.06 -8.84 -25.20
CA PHE A 401 28.93 -7.71 -24.27
C PHE A 401 28.66 -8.21 -22.85
N SER A 402 29.03 -7.42 -21.87
CA SER A 402 28.59 -7.53 -20.48
C SER A 402 27.89 -6.23 -20.07
N SER A 403 26.75 -6.35 -19.42
CA SER A 403 26.05 -5.20 -18.84
C SER A 403 26.54 -4.91 -17.42
N LYS A 404 26.46 -3.65 -17.00
CA LYS A 404 26.62 -3.29 -15.58
C LYS A 404 25.59 -4.04 -14.72
N SER A 405 26.00 -4.45 -13.52
CA SER A 405 25.14 -5.20 -12.59
C SER A 405 23.99 -4.37 -12.01
N ASP A 406 24.16 -3.06 -11.95
CA ASP A 406 23.20 -2.08 -11.41
C ASP A 406 22.42 -1.34 -12.51
N ALA A 407 22.55 -1.77 -13.76
CA ALA A 407 21.81 -1.18 -14.86
C ALA A 407 20.29 -1.29 -14.62
N ALA A 408 19.60 -0.17 -14.84
CA ALA A 408 18.16 -0.08 -14.68
C ALA A 408 17.44 -0.85 -15.81
N PRO A 409 16.26 -1.42 -15.55
CA PRO A 409 15.47 -2.09 -16.58
C PRO A 409 14.91 -1.06 -17.58
N LYS A 410 15.42 -1.08 -18.81
CA LYS A 410 14.94 -0.25 -19.94
C LYS A 410 15.56 -0.71 -21.27
N GLN A 411 15.17 -0.08 -22.37
CA GLN A 411 15.81 -0.25 -23.66
C GLN A 411 17.05 0.65 -23.78
N TYR A 412 18.21 0.03 -23.94
CA TYR A 412 19.49 0.68 -24.16
C TYR A 412 19.87 0.67 -25.64
N THR A 413 20.86 1.47 -26.02
CA THR A 413 21.32 1.54 -27.40
C THR A 413 22.80 1.19 -27.52
N ILE A 414 23.16 0.46 -28.58
CA ILE A 414 24.55 0.28 -29.01
C ILE A 414 24.70 0.94 -30.38
N SER A 415 25.66 1.84 -30.46
CA SER A 415 26.05 2.56 -31.66
C SER A 415 27.03 1.72 -32.47
N VAL A 416 26.74 1.49 -33.75
CA VAL A 416 27.61 0.79 -34.70
C VAL A 416 28.16 1.81 -35.69
N ASN A 417 29.43 2.18 -35.55
CA ASN A 417 30.10 3.14 -36.42
C ASN A 417 30.90 2.40 -37.48
N TYR A 418 30.83 2.87 -38.73
CA TYR A 418 31.56 2.31 -39.86
C TYR A 418 32.45 3.39 -40.46
N ASP A 419 33.72 3.05 -40.68
CA ASP A 419 34.64 3.78 -41.54
C ASP A 419 34.99 2.84 -42.70
N TYR A 420 34.81 3.28 -43.94
CA TYR A 420 35.07 2.44 -45.12
C TYR A 420 35.41 3.26 -46.35
N GLU A 421 35.87 2.58 -47.40
CA GLU A 421 36.21 3.20 -48.68
C GLU A 421 35.38 2.58 -49.82
N ASP A 422 35.10 3.37 -50.85
CA ASP A 422 34.57 2.84 -52.11
C ASP A 422 35.66 2.16 -52.96
N ASP A 423 35.28 1.66 -54.12
CA ASP A 423 36.18 1.04 -55.10
C ASP A 423 37.28 1.97 -55.64
N LYS A 424 37.14 3.29 -55.44
CA LYS A 424 38.09 4.33 -55.85
C LYS A 424 38.95 4.84 -54.69
N GLY A 425 38.77 4.30 -53.48
CA GLY A 425 39.50 4.72 -52.28
C GLY A 425 38.97 6.00 -51.63
N ASN A 426 37.75 6.46 -51.98
CA ASN A 426 37.14 7.59 -51.28
C ASN A 426 36.62 7.13 -49.91
N PRO A 427 36.99 7.80 -48.81
CA PRO A 427 36.55 7.41 -47.47
C PRO A 427 35.11 7.89 -47.18
N TYR A 428 34.39 7.07 -46.43
CA TYR A 428 33.03 7.30 -45.98
C TYR A 428 32.87 6.86 -44.53
N THR A 429 32.01 7.57 -43.80
CA THR A 429 31.60 7.19 -42.46
C THR A 429 30.09 7.10 -42.35
N THR A 430 29.60 6.14 -41.58
CA THR A 430 28.17 6.06 -41.26
C THR A 430 27.97 5.44 -39.88
N LYS A 431 26.76 5.58 -39.34
CA LYS A 431 26.41 5.15 -37.98
C LYS A 431 25.01 4.55 -37.99
N ASP A 432 24.89 3.35 -37.42
CA ASP A 432 23.62 2.71 -37.10
C ASP A 432 23.47 2.57 -35.58
N ILE A 433 22.24 2.29 -35.12
CA ILE A 433 21.92 2.09 -33.71
C ILE A 433 21.09 0.80 -33.57
N VAL A 434 21.44 -0.04 -32.60
CA VAL A 434 20.64 -1.20 -32.21
C VAL A 434 20.07 -1.01 -30.81
N GLY A 435 18.81 -1.41 -30.62
CA GLY A 435 18.13 -1.36 -29.33
C GLY A 435 18.29 -2.67 -28.57
N ILE A 436 18.73 -2.59 -27.32
CA ILE A 436 19.03 -3.72 -26.45
C ILE A 436 18.13 -3.64 -25.21
N PRO A 437 17.04 -4.44 -25.13
CA PRO A 437 16.21 -4.47 -23.94
C PRO A 437 16.95 -5.17 -22.79
N LEU A 438 17.00 -4.51 -21.64
CA LEU A 438 17.61 -5.03 -20.43
C LEU A 438 16.56 -5.13 -19.32
N THR A 439 16.54 -6.27 -18.65
CA THR A 439 15.72 -6.52 -17.46
C THR A 439 16.61 -6.60 -16.22
N GLN A 440 16.06 -6.30 -15.05
CA GLN A 440 16.78 -6.39 -13.78
C GLN A 440 15.96 -7.23 -12.81
N ALA A 441 16.59 -8.25 -12.23
CA ALA A 441 15.89 -9.19 -11.39
C ALA A 441 15.44 -8.52 -10.08
N THR A 442 14.16 -8.64 -9.76
CA THR A 442 13.63 -8.28 -8.44
C THR A 442 14.01 -9.35 -7.43
N ARG A 443 14.29 -8.94 -6.19
CA ARG A 443 14.66 -9.88 -5.12
C ARG A 443 14.16 -9.38 -3.77
N LEU A 444 12.90 -9.67 -3.49
CA LEU A 444 12.32 -9.54 -2.16
C LEU A 444 12.74 -10.74 -1.30
N VAL A 445 13.34 -10.47 -0.14
CA VAL A 445 13.67 -11.49 0.86
C VAL A 445 12.82 -11.26 2.09
N ILE A 446 12.16 -12.32 2.56
CA ILE A 446 11.28 -12.27 3.72
C ILE A 446 11.99 -13.01 4.87
N GLY A 447 12.27 -12.28 5.95
CA GLY A 447 12.86 -12.79 7.18
C GLY A 447 11.95 -13.81 7.87
N ASP A 448 12.48 -14.51 8.86
CA ASP A 448 11.75 -15.59 9.52
C ASP A 448 10.68 -15.08 10.46
N PHE A 449 9.60 -15.85 10.55
CA PHE A 449 8.56 -15.59 11.51
C PHE A 449 9.02 -15.99 12.90
N SER A 450 8.66 -15.17 13.89
CA SER A 450 8.78 -15.50 15.29
C SER A 450 7.37 -15.57 15.89
N PHE A 451 6.89 -16.77 16.18
CA PHE A 451 5.60 -16.99 16.83
C PHE A 451 5.78 -17.58 18.24
N PRO A 452 4.82 -17.36 19.16
CA PRO A 452 4.72 -18.14 20.38
C PRO A 452 4.53 -19.64 20.06
N PRO A 453 5.10 -20.57 20.85
CA PRO A 453 4.98 -22.01 20.60
C PRO A 453 3.55 -22.56 20.78
N GLU A 454 2.70 -21.83 21.50
CA GLU A 454 1.31 -22.20 21.76
C GLU A 454 0.39 -21.03 21.42
N ALA A 455 -0.66 -21.32 20.65
CA ALA A 455 -1.74 -20.38 20.37
C ALA A 455 -3.03 -20.87 21.04
N PHE A 456 -3.83 -19.93 21.53
CA PHE A 456 -5.13 -20.23 22.13
C PHE A 456 -6.26 -19.70 21.27
N ILE A 457 -7.34 -20.49 21.17
CA ILE A 457 -8.54 -20.09 20.43
C ILE A 457 -9.08 -18.78 20.99
N GLY A 458 -9.44 -17.85 20.10
CA GLY A 458 -9.97 -16.53 20.47
C GLY A 458 -8.93 -15.51 20.95
N ASN A 459 -7.66 -15.90 21.13
CA ASN A 459 -6.59 -14.98 21.53
C ASN A 459 -5.76 -14.52 20.31
N PRO A 460 -5.50 -13.21 20.15
CA PRO A 460 -4.65 -12.70 19.07
C PRO A 460 -3.21 -13.19 19.19
N VAL A 461 -2.69 -13.78 18.12
CA VAL A 461 -1.29 -14.17 17.96
C VAL A 461 -0.60 -13.10 17.12
N PRO A 462 0.34 -12.33 17.69
CA PRO A 462 1.07 -11.33 16.93
C PRO A 462 1.99 -11.98 15.90
N ILE A 463 2.00 -11.42 14.69
CA ILE A 463 2.88 -11.77 13.59
C ILE A 463 3.78 -10.57 13.33
N ASN A 464 5.08 -10.76 13.47
CA ASN A 464 6.08 -9.81 13.02
C ASN A 464 6.98 -10.49 11.99
N VAL A 465 7.20 -9.81 10.87
CA VAL A 465 8.15 -10.26 9.86
C VAL A 465 8.87 -9.09 9.22
N SER A 466 10.19 -9.14 9.20
CA SER A 466 11.00 -8.19 8.45
C SER A 466 11.16 -8.65 7.00
N PHE A 467 11.23 -7.71 6.08
CA PHE A 467 11.47 -7.99 4.67
C PHE A 467 12.41 -6.94 4.07
N TYR A 468 13.13 -7.37 3.03
CA TYR A 468 14.29 -6.66 2.50
C TYR A 468 14.24 -6.70 0.99
N ASN A 469 14.42 -5.55 0.33
CA ASN A 469 14.70 -5.55 -1.09
C ASN A 469 16.21 -5.77 -1.27
N MET A 470 16.61 -7.03 -1.42
CA MET A 470 18.00 -7.38 -1.72
C MET A 470 18.30 -7.38 -3.22
N GLY A 471 17.36 -6.87 -4.04
CA GLY A 471 17.52 -6.69 -5.47
C GLY A 471 18.25 -5.40 -5.81
N LYS A 472 18.37 -5.15 -7.12
CA LYS A 472 18.90 -3.88 -7.67
C LYS A 472 17.80 -3.02 -8.32
N SER A 473 16.56 -3.53 -8.39
CA SER A 473 15.37 -2.81 -8.85
C SER A 473 14.47 -2.43 -7.69
N THR A 474 13.80 -1.28 -7.81
CA THR A 474 12.65 -0.93 -6.97
C THR A 474 11.52 -1.92 -7.19
N LEU A 475 10.85 -2.32 -6.10
CA LEU A 475 9.59 -3.07 -6.18
C LEU A 475 8.46 -2.05 -6.10
N TYR A 476 7.65 -1.92 -7.14
CA TYR A 476 6.60 -0.92 -7.20
C TYR A 476 5.33 -1.45 -6.50
N ASN A 477 4.57 -0.54 -5.88
CA ASN A 477 3.27 -0.86 -5.31
C ASN A 477 3.26 -2.06 -4.33
N LEU A 478 4.31 -2.22 -3.53
CA LEU A 478 4.44 -3.34 -2.60
C LEU A 478 3.33 -3.29 -1.54
N LEU A 479 2.61 -4.40 -1.42
CA LEU A 479 1.48 -4.59 -0.54
C LEU A 479 1.64 -5.91 0.22
N VAL A 480 1.45 -5.85 1.54
CA VAL A 480 1.55 -7.01 2.43
C VAL A 480 0.18 -7.33 3.01
N LYS A 481 -0.22 -8.60 2.92
CA LYS A 481 -1.52 -9.10 3.38
C LYS A 481 -1.39 -10.42 4.13
N LEU A 482 -2.32 -10.64 5.04
CA LEU A 482 -2.53 -11.92 5.73
C LEU A 482 -3.75 -12.62 5.15
N GLU A 483 -3.61 -13.90 4.83
CA GLU A 483 -4.69 -14.73 4.32
C GLU A 483 -4.59 -16.14 4.90
N GLY A 484 -5.69 -16.74 5.33
CA GLY A 484 -5.69 -18.11 5.87
C GLY A 484 -6.90 -18.42 6.75
N ASP A 485 -6.82 -19.55 7.44
CA ASP A 485 -7.91 -20.10 8.27
C ASP A 485 -7.91 -19.47 9.68
N PHE A 486 -7.92 -18.14 9.73
CA PHE A 486 -7.92 -17.34 10.96
C PHE A 486 -8.57 -15.99 10.74
N LYS A 487 -9.07 -15.37 11.81
CA LYS A 487 -9.52 -13.97 11.76
C LYS A 487 -8.30 -13.06 11.79
N VAL A 488 -8.22 -12.10 10.88
CA VAL A 488 -7.15 -11.10 10.85
C VAL A 488 -7.63 -9.84 11.57
N GLU A 489 -6.84 -9.36 12.54
CA GLU A 489 -7.07 -8.08 13.21
C GLU A 489 -6.07 -7.05 12.66
N GLY A 490 -6.53 -6.23 11.70
CA GLY A 490 -5.73 -5.23 10.99
C GLY A 490 -6.08 -5.13 9.51
N THR A 491 -5.73 -4.01 8.86
CA THR A 491 -5.84 -3.83 7.41
C THR A 491 -4.53 -4.20 6.70
N SER A 492 -4.61 -4.48 5.39
CA SER A 492 -3.43 -4.72 4.55
C SER A 492 -2.41 -3.57 4.65
N TYR A 493 -1.12 -3.88 4.69
CA TYR A 493 -0.06 -2.89 4.80
C TYR A 493 0.50 -2.52 3.43
N PHE A 494 0.21 -1.31 2.96
CA PHE A 494 0.75 -0.78 1.72
C PHE A 494 2.06 -0.05 1.98
N VAL A 495 3.14 -0.58 1.41
CA VAL A 495 4.50 -0.03 1.52
C VAL A 495 4.76 0.98 0.39
N GLY A 496 4.09 0.83 -0.75
CA GLY A 496 4.33 1.63 -1.94
C GLY A 496 5.62 1.22 -2.64
N ASN A 497 6.39 2.18 -3.14
CA ASN A 497 7.66 1.89 -3.80
C ASN A 497 8.73 1.46 -2.79
N PHE A 498 9.26 0.26 -2.97
CA PHE A 498 10.23 -0.36 -2.08
C PHE A 498 11.60 -0.45 -2.76
N GLU A 499 12.42 0.57 -2.53
CA GLU A 499 13.70 0.79 -3.20
C GLU A 499 14.77 -0.27 -2.87
N PRO A 500 15.79 -0.46 -3.73
CA PRO A 500 16.90 -1.37 -3.47
C PRO A 500 17.62 -1.08 -2.15
N GLY A 501 17.87 -2.13 -1.37
CA GLY A 501 18.52 -2.02 -0.05
C GLY A 501 17.59 -1.57 1.08
N LYS A 502 16.35 -1.14 0.77
CA LYS A 502 15.37 -0.77 1.78
C LYS A 502 14.96 -1.99 2.60
N THR A 503 14.75 -1.75 3.89
CA THR A 503 14.29 -2.73 4.87
C THR A 503 13.02 -2.20 5.51
N ASP A 504 12.05 -3.07 5.73
CA ASP A 504 10.83 -2.73 6.45
C ASP A 504 10.29 -3.97 7.19
N SER A 505 9.24 -3.79 7.99
CA SER A 505 8.60 -4.86 8.74
C SER A 505 7.09 -4.76 8.72
N PHE A 506 6.46 -5.91 8.59
CA PHE A 506 5.01 -6.04 8.73
C PHE A 506 4.67 -6.54 10.14
N ASP A 507 3.78 -5.81 10.79
CA ASP A 507 3.19 -6.14 12.09
C ASP A 507 1.68 -6.41 11.90
N GLY A 508 1.24 -7.61 12.25
CA GLY A 508 -0.17 -7.99 12.23
C GLY A 508 -0.53 -8.89 13.41
N ALA A 509 -1.80 -9.26 13.53
CA ALA A 509 -2.24 -10.27 14.48
C ALA A 509 -3.28 -11.18 13.83
N ILE A 510 -3.21 -12.47 14.16
CA ILE A 510 -4.17 -13.47 13.70
C ILE A 510 -4.82 -14.15 14.89
N THR A 511 -6.11 -14.41 14.81
CA THR A 511 -6.91 -15.01 15.89
C THR A 511 -7.46 -16.35 15.41
N PRO A 512 -7.00 -17.49 15.97
CA PRO A 512 -7.51 -18.82 15.64
C PRO A 512 -8.99 -18.97 16.05
N GLY A 513 -9.80 -19.51 15.14
CA GLY A 513 -11.22 -19.76 15.38
C GLY A 513 -11.55 -21.18 15.87
N ALA A 514 -10.63 -22.13 15.73
CA ALA A 514 -10.84 -23.54 16.08
C ALA A 514 -9.55 -24.20 16.57
N ALA A 515 -9.68 -25.30 17.32
CA ALA A 515 -8.57 -26.13 17.77
C ALA A 515 -7.94 -26.88 16.58
N GLY A 516 -6.63 -27.09 16.63
CA GLY A 516 -5.87 -27.85 15.64
C GLY A 516 -4.89 -27.01 14.80
N PRO A 517 -4.40 -27.56 13.68
CA PRO A 517 -3.44 -26.89 12.83
C PRO A 517 -4.09 -25.72 12.08
N VAL A 518 -3.54 -24.53 12.27
CA VAL A 518 -3.93 -23.29 11.62
C VAL A 518 -2.90 -22.96 10.55
N LYS A 519 -3.36 -22.76 9.32
CA LYS A 519 -2.53 -22.48 8.15
C LYS A 519 -2.92 -21.17 7.49
N GLY A 520 -1.94 -20.50 6.92
CA GLY A 520 -2.14 -19.33 6.08
C GLY A 520 -0.85 -18.81 5.49
N PHE A 521 -0.89 -17.59 4.98
CA PHE A 521 0.22 -16.95 4.29
C PHE A 521 0.31 -15.48 4.68
N VAL A 522 1.55 -14.99 4.80
CA VAL A 522 1.83 -13.59 4.51
C VAL A 522 2.14 -13.49 3.02
N ILE A 523 1.35 -12.69 2.32
CA ILE A 523 1.42 -12.50 0.88
C ILE A 523 2.00 -11.10 0.62
N PHE A 524 3.11 -11.07 -0.12
CA PHE A 524 3.74 -9.87 -0.61
C PHE A 524 3.47 -9.76 -2.11
N SER A 525 2.67 -8.79 -2.53
CA SER A 525 2.40 -8.50 -3.94
C SER A 525 3.04 -7.18 -4.34
N TYR A 526 3.75 -7.14 -5.47
CA TYR A 526 4.39 -5.95 -6.00
C TYR A 526 4.49 -6.02 -7.53
N GLU A 527 4.86 -4.93 -8.18
CA GLU A 527 5.11 -4.85 -9.62
C GLU A 527 6.60 -4.66 -9.91
N ASP A 528 7.08 -5.22 -11.01
CA ASP A 528 8.40 -4.87 -11.56
C ASP A 528 8.33 -3.52 -12.33
N ALA A 529 9.46 -3.06 -12.87
CA ALA A 529 9.53 -1.77 -13.56
C ALA A 529 8.73 -1.75 -14.88
N GLU A 530 8.40 -2.93 -15.42
CA GLU A 530 7.56 -3.14 -16.58
C GLU A 530 6.07 -3.23 -16.22
N GLY A 531 5.72 -3.13 -14.93
CA GLY A 531 4.35 -3.21 -14.43
C GLY A 531 3.79 -4.64 -14.33
N ASN A 532 4.63 -5.66 -14.46
CA ASN A 532 4.16 -7.03 -14.30
C ASN A 532 4.02 -7.37 -12.80
N PRO A 533 2.87 -7.91 -12.37
CA PRO A 533 2.66 -8.28 -10.98
C PRO A 533 3.50 -9.51 -10.60
N GLN A 534 4.05 -9.46 -9.39
CA GLN A 534 4.83 -10.51 -8.75
C GLN A 534 4.23 -10.77 -7.36
N GLU A 535 4.25 -12.04 -6.95
CA GLU A 535 3.70 -12.45 -5.67
C GLU A 535 4.64 -13.43 -4.96
N VAL A 536 4.94 -13.14 -3.70
CA VAL A 536 5.76 -14.00 -2.83
C VAL A 536 4.93 -14.33 -1.59
N LYS A 537 4.68 -15.63 -1.38
CA LYS A 537 3.97 -16.13 -0.20
C LYS A 537 4.94 -16.76 0.78
N LYS A 538 4.84 -16.41 2.07
CA LYS A 538 5.51 -17.12 3.15
C LYS A 538 4.46 -17.80 4.04
N GLU A 539 4.55 -19.11 4.16
CA GLU A 539 3.59 -19.94 4.90
C GLU A 539 3.67 -19.69 6.40
N ILE A 540 2.50 -19.58 7.03
CA ILE A 540 2.29 -19.56 8.46
C ILE A 540 1.71 -20.91 8.86
N THR A 541 2.31 -21.55 9.85
CA THR A 541 1.77 -22.78 10.45
C THR A 541 1.88 -22.68 11.96
N LEU A 542 0.76 -22.82 12.66
CA LEU A 542 0.69 -22.84 14.12
C LEU A 542 -0.36 -23.83 14.59
N ASN A 543 -0.25 -24.31 15.82
CA ASN A 543 -1.27 -25.15 16.44
C ASN A 543 -2.03 -24.36 17.49
N ALA A 544 -3.35 -24.31 17.35
CA ALA A 544 -4.24 -23.69 18.31
C ALA A 544 -4.86 -24.74 19.25
N SER A 545 -4.94 -24.41 20.54
CA SER A 545 -5.55 -25.26 21.56
C SER A 545 -6.52 -24.46 22.43
N GLU A 546 -7.38 -25.16 23.15
CA GLU A 546 -8.22 -24.52 24.17
C GLU A 546 -7.37 -24.15 25.40
N MET A 547 -7.68 -23.00 26.00
CA MET A 547 -6.98 -22.58 27.21
C MET A 547 -7.25 -23.59 28.34
N PRO A 548 -6.22 -24.08 29.06
CA PRO A 548 -6.43 -25.00 30.17
C PRO A 548 -7.37 -24.38 31.20
N ALA A 549 -8.45 -25.09 31.53
CA ALA A 549 -9.34 -24.67 32.59
C ALA A 549 -8.54 -24.51 33.91
N PRO A 550 -8.76 -23.45 34.69
CA PRO A 550 -8.14 -23.32 36.01
C PRO A 550 -8.46 -24.56 36.84
N PRO A 551 -7.48 -25.14 37.57
CA PRO A 551 -7.75 -26.30 38.40
C PRO A 551 -8.86 -25.97 39.41
N PRO A 552 -9.82 -26.90 39.63
CA PRO A 552 -10.86 -26.68 40.62
C PRO A 552 -10.21 -26.43 41.98
N MET A 553 -10.63 -25.35 42.65
CA MET A 553 -10.14 -25.05 43.99
C MET A 553 -10.42 -26.27 44.89
N PRO A 554 -9.45 -26.73 45.71
CA PRO A 554 -9.65 -27.88 46.57
C PRO A 554 -10.84 -27.64 47.52
N GLY A 555 -11.90 -28.42 47.30
CA GLY A 555 -13.03 -28.51 48.21
C GLY A 555 -12.63 -29.22 49.49
N ASP A 556 -13.22 -28.75 50.59
CA ASP A 556 -13.15 -29.29 51.94
C ASP A 556 -13.32 -30.83 51.97
N GLY A 557 -12.33 -31.52 52.53
CA GLY A 557 -12.27 -32.98 52.61
C GLY A 557 -11.04 -33.49 53.34
N SER A 558 -11.16 -33.61 54.66
CA SER A 558 -10.36 -34.39 55.63
C SER A 558 -9.04 -35.04 55.17
N ILE A 559 -7.93 -34.61 55.77
CA ILE A 559 -6.60 -35.24 55.65
C ILE A 559 -6.35 -36.18 56.85
N PRO A 560 -5.97 -37.46 56.67
CA PRO A 560 -5.19 -38.20 57.65
C PRO A 560 -3.71 -37.83 57.53
N GLN A 561 -3.11 -37.55 58.67
CA GLN A 561 -1.75 -37.03 58.86
C GLN A 561 -0.70 -38.14 58.73
N GLU A 562 0.36 -37.93 57.94
CA GLU A 562 1.76 -37.89 58.42
C GLU A 562 2.81 -37.81 57.30
N GLY A 563 3.87 -37.03 57.57
CA GLY A 563 5.23 -37.29 57.08
C GLY A 563 5.70 -36.58 55.81
N GLY A 564 6.28 -35.37 55.93
CA GLY A 564 7.15 -34.81 54.89
C GLY A 564 7.20 -33.28 54.85
N LYS A 565 8.42 -32.71 54.83
CA LYS A 565 8.73 -31.26 54.97
C LYS A 565 7.79 -30.33 54.19
N LYS A 566 7.13 -29.42 54.91
CA LYS A 566 6.33 -28.31 54.36
C LYS A 566 7.24 -27.24 53.75
N PHE A 567 7.19 -27.05 52.44
CA PHE A 567 7.59 -25.78 51.83
C PHE A 567 6.49 -24.74 52.11
N PRO A 568 6.81 -23.50 52.52
CA PRO A 568 5.77 -22.57 52.97
C PRO A 568 5.03 -21.95 51.77
N LEU A 569 3.73 -21.70 51.92
CA LEU A 569 2.79 -21.29 50.86
C LEU A 569 3.19 -20.01 50.08
N TRP A 570 3.97 -19.11 50.72
CA TRP A 570 4.52 -17.92 50.07
C TRP A 570 5.44 -18.22 48.88
N ALA A 571 6.05 -19.41 48.80
CA ALA A 571 6.92 -19.80 47.68
C ALA A 571 6.14 -20.01 46.37
N TYR A 572 4.86 -20.39 46.44
CA TYR A 572 3.97 -20.51 45.27
C TYR A 572 3.30 -19.18 44.90
N ILE A 573 3.07 -18.30 45.88
CA ILE A 573 2.57 -16.94 45.65
C ILE A 573 3.66 -16.09 44.97
N ALA A 574 4.94 -16.32 45.29
CA ALA A 574 6.07 -15.67 44.64
C ALA A 574 6.28 -16.12 43.18
N SER A 575 5.92 -17.35 42.79
CA SER A 575 6.04 -17.81 41.39
C SER A 575 4.92 -17.28 40.49
N GLY A 576 3.69 -17.17 40.99
CA GLY A 576 2.54 -16.67 40.21
C GLY A 576 2.53 -15.15 40.04
N THR A 577 2.85 -14.40 41.10
CA THR A 577 2.97 -12.93 41.03
C THR A 577 4.23 -12.49 40.29
N GLY A 578 5.32 -13.27 40.37
CA GLY A 578 6.52 -13.06 39.57
C GLY A 578 6.28 -13.22 38.07
N LEU A 579 5.54 -14.26 37.63
CA LEU A 579 5.21 -14.48 36.22
C LEU A 579 4.28 -13.40 35.64
N LEU A 580 3.28 -12.95 36.40
CA LEU A 580 2.40 -11.86 35.98
C LEU A 580 3.12 -10.50 35.94
N ALA A 581 3.97 -10.20 36.93
CA ALA A 581 4.78 -8.98 36.93
C ALA A 581 5.79 -8.98 35.77
N VAL A 582 6.45 -10.11 35.49
CA VAL A 582 7.35 -10.27 34.35
C VAL A 582 6.58 -10.14 33.03
N MET A 583 5.38 -10.72 32.90
CA MET A 583 4.53 -10.58 31.70
C MET A 583 4.09 -9.13 31.48
N VAL A 584 3.60 -8.43 32.51
CA VAL A 584 3.21 -7.01 32.41
C VAL A 584 4.42 -6.15 32.06
N THR A 585 5.60 -6.45 32.62
CA THR A 585 6.83 -5.74 32.32
C THR A 585 7.30 -5.98 30.89
N VAL A 586 7.20 -7.22 30.37
CA VAL A 586 7.51 -7.55 28.97
C VAL A 586 6.52 -6.87 28.02
N ILE A 587 5.22 -6.88 28.30
CA ILE A 587 4.19 -6.19 27.50
C ILE A 587 4.43 -4.68 27.48
N LEU A 588 4.76 -4.08 28.63
CA LEU A 588 5.07 -2.66 28.72
C LEU A 588 6.38 -2.32 28.00
N LEU A 589 7.42 -3.15 28.10
CA LEU A 589 8.70 -2.97 27.40
C LEU A 589 8.54 -3.12 25.89
N VAL A 590 7.73 -4.06 25.41
CA VAL A 590 7.40 -4.24 23.99
C VAL A 590 6.60 -3.04 23.47
N ARG A 591 5.53 -2.63 24.16
CA ARG A 591 4.77 -1.42 23.80
C ARG A 591 5.64 -0.16 23.78
N ARG A 592 6.59 -0.03 24.70
CA ARG A 592 7.53 1.11 24.78
C ARG A 592 8.60 1.05 23.69
N LYS A 593 9.07 -0.15 23.29
CA LYS A 593 10.02 -0.34 22.18
C LYS A 593 9.37 -0.08 20.81
N ILE A 594 8.10 -0.44 20.65
CA ILE A 594 7.29 -0.13 19.45
C ILE A 594 7.10 1.40 19.31
N ARG A 595 6.78 2.11 20.40
CA ARG A 595 6.69 3.59 20.37
C ARG A 595 8.03 4.28 20.07
N ARG A 596 9.12 3.87 20.74
CA ARG A 596 10.45 4.48 20.52
C ARG A 596 11.03 4.26 19.12
N ARG A 597 10.71 3.14 18.45
CA ARG A 597 11.14 2.93 17.06
C ARG A 597 10.35 3.77 16.08
N LYS A 598 9.07 4.06 16.36
CA LYS A 598 8.30 5.04 15.60
C LYS A 598 8.90 6.44 15.75
N GLU A 599 9.30 6.83 16.96
CA GLU A 599 9.93 8.14 17.23
C GLU A 599 11.32 8.28 16.57
N LEU A 600 12.18 7.24 16.60
CA LEU A 600 13.51 7.27 15.97
C LEU A 600 13.48 7.31 14.43
N LEU A 601 12.40 6.86 13.79
CA LEU A 601 12.21 6.97 12.34
C LEU A 601 11.74 8.37 11.91
N PHE A 602 11.16 9.16 12.81
CA PHE A 602 10.76 10.55 12.55
C PHE A 602 11.90 11.56 12.75
N ASP A 603 12.90 11.24 13.57
CA ASP A 603 14.05 12.15 13.84
C ASP A 603 15.20 12.01 12.81
N GLU A 604 15.21 10.98 11.95
CA GLU A 604 16.20 10.83 10.86
C GLU A 604 15.80 11.50 9.53
N GLU A 605 14.59 12.07 9.41
CA GLU A 605 14.10 12.80 8.22
C GLU A 605 13.91 14.33 8.44
N LEU A 606 14.69 14.95 9.35
CA LEU A 606 14.79 16.40 9.51
C LEU A 606 16.15 16.98 9.10
#